data_AF-O93755-F1
#
_entry.id   AF-O93755-F1
#
_cell.length_a   1.000
_cell.length_b   1.000
_cell.length_c   1.000
_cell.angle_alpha   90.00
_cell.angle_beta   90.00
_cell.angle_gamma   90.00
#
_symmetry.space_group_name_H-M   'P 1'
#
loop_
_entity.id
_entity.type
_entity.pdbx_description
1 polymer ?
#
loop_
_entity_poly.entity_id
_entity_poly.type
_entity_poly.pdbx_seq_one_letter_code
_entity_poly.pdbx_strand_id
1 'polypeptide(L)'
;TQIMHQLAVNATMPVEKNGFDSDVLIIDTENTFRPERIIQMARAKDLDPDQTLERIHVARAYNSHHQILLAEKAADMAREYRIRLLIVDSLTSHFRSEYVGRGSLAERQQLLNRHMHDLLKFGTIYNAVIAV
;
A
#
# COMPACT_ATOMS: atom_id res chain seq x y z
N THR A 1 3.66 7.42 -6.27
CA THR A 1 4.60 6.45 -6.89
C THR A 1 6.05 6.42 -6.41
N GLN A 2 6.97 7.33 -6.78
CA GLN A 2 8.42 7.09 -6.51
C GLN A 2 8.76 6.99 -5.01
N ILE A 3 8.21 7.87 -4.19
CA ILE A 3 8.37 7.80 -2.72
C ILE A 3 7.83 6.48 -2.19
N MET A 4 6.69 6.00 -2.70
CA MET A 4 6.08 4.73 -2.29
C MET A 4 6.99 3.53 -2.57
N HIS A 5 7.63 3.49 -3.75
CA HIS A 5 8.60 2.45 -4.07
C HIS A 5 9.81 2.50 -3.11
N GLN A 6 10.30 3.69 -2.78
CA GLN A 6 11.44 3.84 -1.87
C GLN A 6 11.07 3.45 -0.43
N LEU A 7 9.87 3.82 0.04
CA LEU A 7 9.37 3.40 1.34
C LEU A 7 9.21 1.88 1.41
N ALA A 8 8.74 1.24 0.34
CA ALA A 8 8.63 -0.22 0.28
C ALA A 8 9.99 -0.90 0.47
N VAL A 9 11.04 -0.45 -0.23
CA VAL A 9 12.40 -0.97 -0.03
C VAL A 9 12.93 -0.67 1.37
N ASN A 10 12.69 0.55 1.90
CA ASN A 10 13.20 0.90 3.22
C ASN A 10 12.53 0.07 4.33
N ALA A 11 11.26 -0.30 4.18
CA ALA A 11 10.54 -1.09 5.17
C ALA A 11 11.06 -2.54 5.29
N THR A 12 11.62 -3.11 4.22
CA THR A 12 12.23 -4.46 4.27
C THR A 12 13.61 -4.46 4.91
N MET A 13 14.25 -3.29 5.07
CA MET A 13 15.58 -3.19 5.67
C MET A 13 15.56 -3.59 7.16
N PRO A 14 16.68 -4.12 7.69
CA PRO A 14 16.84 -4.38 9.12
C PRO A 14 16.64 -3.12 9.97
N VAL A 15 16.22 -3.31 11.22
CA VAL A 15 15.98 -2.22 12.18
C VAL A 15 17.27 -1.42 12.44
N GLU A 16 18.42 -2.09 12.46
CA GLU A 16 19.74 -1.49 12.65
C GLU A 16 20.14 -0.56 11.49
N LYS A 17 19.53 -0.77 10.32
CA LYS A 17 19.66 0.11 9.13
C LYS A 17 18.50 1.11 9.02
N ASN A 18 17.74 1.35 10.08
CA ASN A 18 16.56 2.21 10.15
C ASN A 18 15.37 1.75 9.29
N GLY A 19 15.26 0.44 9.04
CA GLY A 19 14.06 -0.16 8.44
C GLY A 19 13.10 -0.73 9.49
N PHE A 20 12.09 -1.46 9.03
CA PHE A 20 11.10 -2.11 9.91
C PHE A 20 11.32 -3.62 10.06
N ASP A 21 12.27 -4.18 9.30
CA ASP A 21 12.41 -5.62 9.07
C ASP A 21 11.04 -6.28 8.88
N SER A 22 10.32 -5.81 7.88
CA SER A 22 8.92 -6.16 7.66
C SER A 22 8.59 -6.37 6.20
N ASP A 23 7.47 -7.04 5.98
CA ASP A 23 6.84 -7.11 4.68
C ASP A 23 6.02 -5.85 4.41
N VAL A 24 5.74 -5.62 3.12
CA VAL A 24 5.01 -4.45 2.63
C VAL A 24 3.82 -4.93 1.80
N LEU A 25 2.67 -4.30 1.99
CA LEU A 25 1.52 -4.49 1.11
C LEU A 25 1.28 -3.21 0.30
N ILE A 26 1.18 -3.35 -1.02
CA ILE A 26 0.89 -2.25 -1.95
C ILE A 26 -0.43 -2.54 -2.63
N ILE A 27 -1.40 -1.65 -2.45
CA ILE A 27 -2.62 -1.59 -3.24
C ILE A 27 -2.38 -0.61 -4.39
N ASP A 28 -2.09 -1.15 -5.58
CA ASP A 28 -1.82 -0.35 -6.79
C ASP A 28 -3.14 -0.08 -7.52
N THR A 29 -3.57 1.18 -7.54
CA THR A 29 -4.83 1.58 -8.19
C THR A 29 -4.60 2.11 -9.60
N GLU A 30 -3.38 2.54 -9.91
CA GLU A 30 -3.03 3.21 -11.17
C GLU A 30 -2.13 2.36 -12.09
N ASN A 31 -1.81 1.12 -11.70
CA ASN A 31 -0.87 0.25 -12.41
C ASN A 31 0.50 0.91 -12.57
N THR A 32 0.98 1.53 -11.49
CA THR A 32 2.24 2.29 -11.44
C THR A 32 3.37 1.53 -10.77
N PHE A 33 3.11 0.37 -10.17
CA PHE A 33 4.15 -0.47 -9.59
C PHE A 33 5.10 -1.00 -10.68
N ARG A 34 6.40 -0.84 -10.46
CA ARG A 34 7.46 -1.32 -11.38
C ARG A 34 8.50 -2.10 -10.60
N PRO A 35 8.57 -3.45 -10.73
CA PRO A 35 9.57 -4.27 -10.07
C PRO A 35 11.01 -3.82 -10.35
N GLU A 36 11.28 -3.35 -11.57
CA GLU A 36 12.61 -2.87 -11.98
C GLU A 36 13.04 -1.68 -11.14
N ARG A 37 12.10 -0.84 -10.69
CA ARG A 37 12.39 0.29 -9.82
C ARG A 37 12.75 -0.15 -8.41
N ILE A 38 12.05 -1.17 -7.89
CA ILE A 38 12.39 -1.81 -6.60
C ILE A 38 13.80 -2.38 -6.66
N ILE A 39 14.15 -3.11 -7.73
CA ILE A 39 15.49 -3.70 -7.92
C ILE A 39 16.58 -2.62 -7.89
N GLN A 40 16.37 -1.50 -8.60
CA GLN A 40 17.31 -0.38 -8.59
C GLN A 40 17.49 0.23 -7.21
N MET A 41 16.39 0.43 -6.48
CA MET A 41 16.42 1.02 -5.13
C MET A 41 17.04 0.06 -4.10
N ALA A 42 16.77 -1.25 -4.20
CA ALA A 42 17.36 -2.27 -3.35
C ALA A 42 18.88 -2.34 -3.53
N ARG A 43 19.37 -2.36 -4.78
CA ARG A 43 20.81 -2.32 -5.08
C ARG A 43 21.49 -1.07 -4.54
N ALA A 44 20.84 0.09 -4.64
CA ALA A 44 21.36 1.35 -4.09
C ALA A 44 21.43 1.38 -2.54
N LYS A 45 20.81 0.40 -1.88
CA LYS A 45 20.83 0.19 -0.42
C LYS A 45 21.64 -1.04 0.00
N ASP A 46 22.39 -1.65 -0.93
CA ASP A 46 23.15 -2.88 -0.72
C ASP A 46 22.27 -4.03 -0.19
N LEU A 47 21.06 -4.14 -0.72
CA LEU A 47 20.12 -5.24 -0.44
C LEU A 47 20.08 -6.23 -1.61
N ASP A 48 19.75 -7.48 -1.28
CA ASP A 48 19.41 -8.49 -2.28
C ASP A 48 18.06 -8.14 -2.94
N PRO A 49 18.01 -7.96 -4.27
CA PRO A 49 16.78 -7.54 -4.95
C PRO A 49 15.67 -8.58 -4.92
N ASP A 50 16.02 -9.87 -5.00
CA ASP A 50 15.05 -10.95 -5.10
C ASP A 50 14.37 -11.15 -3.74
N GLN A 51 15.15 -11.18 -2.65
CA GLN A 51 14.61 -11.19 -1.28
C GLN A 51 13.79 -9.93 -0.97
N THR A 52 14.19 -8.77 -1.50
CA THR A 52 13.42 -7.53 -1.30
C THR A 52 12.06 -7.62 -2.01
N LEU A 53 12.03 -8.13 -3.24
CA LEU A 53 10.78 -8.30 -4.00
C LEU A 53 9.85 -9.32 -3.36
N GLU A 54 10.36 -10.43 -2.83
CA GLU A 54 9.56 -11.46 -2.15
C GLU A 54 8.79 -10.90 -0.93
N ARG A 55 9.32 -9.86 -0.28
CA ARG A 55 8.70 -9.21 0.88
C ARG A 55 7.72 -8.08 0.51
N ILE A 56 7.55 -7.78 -0.76
CA ILE A 56 6.66 -6.73 -1.26
C ILE A 56 5.47 -7.37 -1.98
N HIS A 57 4.34 -7.42 -1.27
CA HIS A 57 3.08 -7.96 -1.75
C HIS A 57 2.31 -6.89 -2.52
N VAL A 58 1.93 -7.16 -3.77
CA VAL A 58 1.24 -6.19 -4.62
C VAL A 58 -0.14 -6.72 -5.02
N ALA A 59 -1.16 -5.94 -4.72
CA ALA A 59 -2.53 -6.21 -5.12
C ALA A 59 -3.04 -5.07 -6.01
N ARG A 60 -3.51 -5.40 -7.21
CA ARG A 60 -4.05 -4.42 -8.14
C ARG A 60 -5.54 -4.19 -7.89
N ALA A 61 -5.90 -2.95 -7.60
CA ALA A 61 -7.30 -2.52 -7.53
C ALA A 61 -7.81 -2.10 -8.91
N TYR A 62 -8.99 -2.57 -9.29
CA TYR A 62 -9.58 -2.29 -10.62
C TYR A 62 -10.71 -1.24 -10.56
N ASN A 63 -11.23 -0.97 -9.36
CA ASN A 63 -12.27 0.02 -9.07
C ASN A 63 -12.29 0.33 -7.56
N SER A 64 -13.11 1.28 -7.14
CA SER A 64 -13.21 1.77 -5.76
C SER A 64 -13.65 0.69 -4.78
N HIS A 65 -14.63 -0.15 -5.16
CA HIS A 65 -15.08 -1.28 -4.34
C HIS A 65 -13.98 -2.34 -4.16
N HIS A 66 -13.22 -2.65 -5.21
CA HIS A 66 -12.11 -3.59 -5.13
C HIS A 66 -10.99 -3.04 -4.26
N GLN A 67 -10.69 -1.74 -4.37
CA GLN A 67 -9.72 -1.06 -3.49
C GLN A 67 -10.10 -1.19 -2.01
N ILE A 68 -11.39 -0.99 -1.67
CA ILE A 68 -11.90 -1.18 -0.29
C ILE A 68 -11.74 -2.64 0.15
N LEU A 69 -12.18 -3.59 -0.68
CA LEU A 69 -12.07 -5.02 -0.38
C LEU A 69 -10.62 -5.46 -0.13
N LEU A 70 -9.66 -4.95 -0.90
CA LEU A 70 -8.25 -5.26 -0.71
C LEU A 70 -7.72 -4.75 0.64
N ALA A 71 -8.16 -3.57 1.09
CA ALA A 71 -7.81 -3.06 2.42
C ALA A 71 -8.44 -3.89 3.55
N GLU A 72 -9.66 -4.39 3.37
CA GLU A 72 -10.28 -5.32 4.33
C GLU A 72 -9.48 -6.64 4.41
N LYS A 73 -9.08 -7.20 3.27
CA LYS A 73 -8.27 -8.42 3.18
C LYS A 73 -6.83 -8.25 3.65
N ALA A 74 -6.32 -7.02 3.73
CA ALA A 74 -4.99 -6.75 4.26
C ALA A 74 -4.82 -7.30 5.69
N ALA A 75 -5.89 -7.30 6.48
CA ALA A 75 -5.88 -7.85 7.84
C ALA A 75 -5.59 -9.36 7.86
N ASP A 76 -6.09 -10.11 6.88
CA ASP A 76 -5.82 -11.54 6.77
C ASP A 76 -4.35 -11.79 6.43
N MET A 77 -3.81 -11.04 5.45
CA MET A 77 -2.40 -11.11 5.10
C MET A 77 -1.47 -10.75 6.26
N ALA A 78 -1.85 -9.75 7.07
CA ALA A 78 -1.05 -9.33 8.21
C ALA A 78 -1.05 -10.33 9.39
N ARG A 79 -1.85 -11.41 9.32
CA ARG A 79 -1.72 -12.55 10.25
C ARG A 79 -0.63 -13.53 9.82
N GLU A 80 -0.37 -13.63 8.52
CA GLU A 80 0.62 -14.55 7.94
C GLU A 80 1.98 -13.87 7.80
N TYR A 81 1.97 -12.61 7.38
CA TYR A 81 3.16 -11.81 7.12
C TYR A 81 3.28 -10.68 8.12
N ARG A 82 4.51 -10.35 8.53
CA ARG A 82 4.79 -9.21 9.41
C ARG A 82 4.72 -7.91 8.59
N ILE A 83 3.53 -7.43 8.29
CA ILE A 83 3.32 -6.21 7.50
C ILE A 83 3.41 -4.97 8.41
N ARG A 84 4.39 -4.08 8.16
CA ARG A 84 4.52 -2.79 8.87
C ARG A 84 4.34 -1.57 7.98
N LEU A 85 4.12 -1.77 6.68
CA LEU A 85 3.81 -0.71 5.73
C LEU A 85 2.70 -1.16 4.78
N LEU A 86 1.60 -0.41 4.76
CA LEU A 86 0.52 -0.54 3.79
C LEU A 86 0.47 0.72 2.92
N ILE A 87 0.66 0.54 1.62
CA ILE A 87 0.67 1.60 0.61
C ILE A 87 -0.61 1.51 -0.21
N VAL A 88 -1.25 2.65 -0.49
CA VAL A 88 -2.33 2.76 -1.48
C VAL A 88 -1.95 3.84 -2.49
N ASP A 89 -1.47 3.45 -3.67
CA ASP A 89 -1.00 4.39 -4.72
C ASP A 89 -1.91 4.30 -5.95
N SER A 90 -2.87 5.23 -6.15
CA SER A 90 -3.30 6.31 -5.25
C SER A 90 -4.64 6.04 -4.58
N LEU A 91 -4.85 6.68 -3.42
CA LEU A 91 -6.07 6.53 -2.64
C LEU A 91 -7.34 7.00 -3.37
N THR A 92 -7.26 8.04 -4.20
CA THR A 92 -8.45 8.75 -4.71
C THR A 92 -8.75 8.53 -6.19
N SER A 93 -7.87 7.85 -6.94
CA SER A 93 -8.01 7.70 -8.40
C SER A 93 -9.35 7.10 -8.81
N HIS A 94 -9.67 5.90 -8.33
CA HIS A 94 -10.94 5.21 -8.62
C HIS A 94 -12.16 5.98 -8.14
N PHE A 95 -12.09 6.58 -6.94
CA PHE A 95 -13.19 7.39 -6.40
C PHE A 95 -13.48 8.63 -7.25
N ARG A 96 -12.45 9.22 -7.86
CA ARG A 96 -12.63 10.39 -8.73
C ARG A 96 -13.16 10.03 -10.11
N SER A 97 -12.79 8.87 -10.65
CA SER A 97 -13.24 8.42 -11.98
C SER A 97 -14.67 7.88 -11.94
N GLU A 98 -15.06 7.20 -10.86
CA GLU A 98 -16.39 6.57 -10.73
C GLU A 98 -17.47 7.53 -10.27
N TYR A 99 -17.15 8.46 -9.35
CA TYR A 99 -18.11 9.38 -8.77
C TYR A 99 -17.88 10.80 -9.28
N VAL A 100 -18.46 11.06 -10.46
CA VAL A 100 -18.32 12.32 -11.21
C VAL A 100 -19.45 13.30 -10.86
N GLY A 101 -19.11 14.59 -10.76
CA GLY A 101 -20.07 15.67 -10.53
C GLY A 101 -20.44 15.89 -9.07
N ARG A 102 -21.22 16.95 -8.79
CA ARG A 102 -21.60 17.32 -7.41
C ARG A 102 -22.66 16.40 -6.80
N GLY A 103 -23.49 15.75 -7.62
CA GLY A 103 -24.56 14.85 -7.16
C GLY A 103 -24.06 13.58 -6.47
N SER A 104 -22.86 13.10 -6.84
CA SER A 104 -22.21 11.92 -6.26
C SER A 104 -21.20 12.27 -5.15
N LEU A 105 -21.06 13.56 -4.81
CA LEU A 105 -20.06 14.02 -3.85
C LEU A 105 -20.28 13.41 -2.46
N ALA A 106 -21.53 13.39 -1.98
CA ALA A 106 -21.84 12.86 -0.65
C ALA A 106 -21.53 11.37 -0.54
N GLU A 107 -21.96 10.57 -1.52
CA GLU A 107 -21.68 9.14 -1.60
C GLU A 107 -20.19 8.85 -1.65
N ARG A 108 -19.45 9.56 -2.53
CA ARG A 108 -18.00 9.46 -2.62
C ARG A 108 -17.32 9.73 -1.29
N GLN A 109 -17.70 10.81 -0.61
CA GLN A 109 -17.11 11.17 0.68
C GLN A 109 -17.44 10.13 1.76
N GLN A 110 -18.65 9.56 1.75
CA GLN A 110 -19.01 8.52 2.70
C GLN A 110 -18.19 7.24 2.50
N LEU A 111 -18.01 6.79 1.25
CA LEU A 111 -17.22 5.60 0.94
C LEU A 111 -15.73 5.82 1.19
N LEU A 112 -15.18 6.97 0.78
CA LEU A 112 -13.78 7.32 1.04
C LEU A 112 -13.50 7.41 2.55
N ASN A 113 -14.42 8.01 3.32
CA ASN A 113 -14.29 8.07 4.78
C ASN A 113 -14.27 6.68 5.41
N ARG A 114 -15.15 5.77 4.97
CA ARG A 114 -15.13 4.37 5.43
C ARG A 114 -13.79 3.72 5.12
N HIS A 115 -13.33 3.84 3.87
CA HIS A 115 -12.05 3.28 3.44
C HIS A 115 -10.87 3.79 4.27
N MET A 116 -10.81 5.10 4.54
CA MET A 116 -9.77 5.68 5.40
C MET A 116 -9.85 5.15 6.84
N HIS A 117 -11.03 4.90 7.38
CA HIS A 117 -11.17 4.28 8.70
C HIS A 117 -10.65 2.84 8.71
N ASP A 118 -10.89 2.08 7.66
CA ASP A 118 -10.36 0.70 7.54
C ASP A 118 -8.82 0.71 7.49
N LEU A 119 -8.23 1.63 6.73
CA LEU A 119 -6.77 1.82 6.69
C LEU A 119 -6.20 2.25 8.05
N LEU A 120 -6.82 3.21 8.74
CA LEU A 120 -6.39 3.65 10.08
C LEU A 120 -6.51 2.52 11.11
N LYS A 121 -7.57 1.72 11.02
CA LYS A 121 -7.77 0.54 11.87
C LYS A 121 -6.66 -0.48 11.63
N PHE A 122 -6.28 -0.74 10.39
CA PHE A 122 -5.14 -1.59 10.06
C PHE A 122 -3.85 -1.06 10.72
N GLY A 123 -3.54 0.23 10.52
CA GLY A 123 -2.34 0.85 11.09
C GLY A 123 -2.30 0.73 12.62
N THR A 124 -3.44 0.89 13.29
CA THR A 124 -3.55 0.78 14.75
C THR A 124 -3.38 -0.66 15.25
N ILE A 125 -4.07 -1.63 14.62
CA ILE A 125 -4.06 -3.04 15.06
C ILE A 125 -2.69 -3.67 14.85
N TYR A 126 -2.09 -3.44 13.68
CA TYR A 126 -0.84 -4.10 13.29
C TYR A 126 0.40 -3.25 13.62
N ASN A 127 0.21 -2.04 14.18
CA ASN A 127 1.26 -1.04 14.37
C ASN A 127 2.08 -0.87 13.08
N ALA A 128 1.36 -0.48 12.03
CA ALA A 128 1.84 -0.33 10.67
C ALA A 128 1.65 1.11 10.17
N VAL A 129 2.56 1.57 9.33
CA VAL A 129 2.45 2.85 8.64
C VAL A 129 1.50 2.72 7.46
N ILE A 130 0.60 3.69 7.31
CA ILE A 130 -0.25 3.83 6.14
C ILE A 130 0.32 4.95 5.26
N ALA A 131 0.59 4.67 3.98
CA ALA A 131 1.04 5.65 3.01
C ALA A 131 0.05 5.72 1.83
N VAL A 132 -0.43 6.92 1.51
CA VAL A 132 -1.48 7.18 0.51
C VAL A 132 -1.11 8.34 -0.42
#